data_AF-A0A401QL01-F1
#
_entry.id   AF-A0A401QL01-F1
#
_cell.length_a   1.000
_cell.length_b   1.000
_cell.length_c   1.000
_cell.angle_alpha   90.00
_cell.angle_beta   90.00
_cell.angle_gamma   90.00
#
_symmetry.space_group_name_H-M   'P 1'
#
loop_
_entity.id
_entity.type
_entity.pdbx_description
1 polymer ?
#
loop_
_entity_poly.entity_id
_entity_poly.type
_entity_poly.pdbx_seq_one_letter_code
_entity_poly.pdbx_strand_id
1 'polypeptide(L)' 'LIGSSLLFIHEQKGRVNIWMIDFGKTTGLPEGQSLRHDLAWVEGNREDGYLLGLDNLLGLFSETMARQAALTPPQD' A
#
# COMPACT_ATOMS: atom_id res chain seq x y z
N LEU A 1 -4.86 -10.88 -4.11
CA LEU A 1 -5.33 -9.93 -3.07
C LEU A 1 -6.30 -8.95 -3.72
N ILE A 2 -7.60 -9.21 -3.64
CA ILE A 2 -8.62 -8.35 -4.26
C ILE A 2 -9.61 -7.89 -3.19
N GLY A 3 -9.96 -6.60 -3.20
CA GLY A 3 -10.93 -6.01 -2.28
C GLY A 3 -10.44 -5.81 -0.84
N SER A 4 -9.16 -6.05 -0.57
CA SER A 4 -8.53 -5.77 0.72
C SER A 4 -8.12 -4.30 0.84
N SER A 5 -7.98 -3.82 2.08
CA SER A 5 -7.54 -2.44 2.38
C SER A 5 -6.32 -2.42 3.31
N LEU A 6 -5.60 -1.29 3.32
CA LEU A 6 -4.66 -0.94 4.38
C LEU A 6 -5.36 0.01 5.36
N LEU A 7 -5.47 -0.40 6.62
CA LEU A 7 -6.03 0.41 7.71
C LEU A 7 -4.90 1.12 8.45
N PHE A 8 -4.84 2.44 8.31
CA PHE A 8 -3.91 3.31 9.01
C PHE A 8 -4.54 3.77 10.33
N ILE A 9 -3.89 3.48 11.45
CA ILE A 9 -4.30 3.93 12.77
C ILE A 9 -3.14 4.71 13.37
N HIS A 10 -3.37 5.99 13.66
CA HIS A 10 -2.41 6.81 14.39
C HIS A 10 -3.08 7.39 15.64
N GLU A 11 -2.30 7.56 16.70
CA GLU A 11 -2.75 8.28 17.89
C GLU A 11 -1.94 9.56 18.10
N GLN A 12 -2.47 10.46 18.91
CA GLN A 12 -1.87 11.75 19.20
C GLN A 12 -0.44 11.67 19.78
N LYS A 13 -0.12 10.58 20.51
CA LYS A 13 1.18 10.37 21.14
C LYS A 13 2.23 9.70 20.24
N GLY A 14 1.91 9.50 18.95
CA GLY A 14 2.88 9.06 17.95
C GLY A 14 2.94 7.55 17.71
N ARG A 15 2.11 6.71 18.36
CA ARG A 15 1.97 5.33 17.89
C ARG A 15 1.25 5.31 16.54
N VAL A 16 1.83 4.60 15.58
CA VAL A 16 1.25 4.37 14.26
C VAL A 16 1.27 2.87 13.99
N ASN A 17 0.14 2.35 13.52
CA ASN A 17 0.01 0.96 13.06
C ASN A 17 -0.66 0.94 11.68
N ILE A 18 -0.27 -0.03 10.87
CA ILE A 18 -0.85 -0.27 9.55
C ILE A 18 -1.19 -1.75 9.48
N TRP A 19 -2.44 -2.07 9.15
CA TRP A 19 -2.93 -3.44 9.06
C TRP A 19 -3.57 -3.71 7.71
N MET A 20 -3.32 -4.90 7.15
CA MET A 20 -4.12 -5.40 6.04
C MET A 20 -5.43 -5.97 6.56
N ILE A 21 -6.55 -5.58 5.95
CA ILE A 21 -7.90 -6.00 6.34
C ILE A 21 -8.73 -6.44 5.12
N ASP A 22 -9.90 -7.00 5.38
CA ASP A 22 -10.94 -7.36 4.38
C ASP A 22 -10.51 -8.39 3.33
N PHE A 23 -10.14 -9.59 3.79
CA PHE A 23 -9.75 -10.70 2.92
C PHE A 23 -10.91 -11.50 2.31
N GLY A 24 -12.16 -11.04 2.44
CA GLY A 24 -13.36 -11.81 2.02
C GLY A 24 -13.41 -12.16 0.52
N LYS A 25 -12.71 -11.40 -0.33
CA LYS A 25 -12.55 -11.68 -1.78
C LYS A 25 -11.14 -12.15 -2.15
N THR A 26 -10.25 -12.33 -1.16
CA THR A 26 -8.90 -12.85 -1.39
C THR A 26 -8.97 -14.36 -1.47
N THR A 27 -8.60 -14.89 -2.64
CA THR A 27 -8.63 -16.32 -2.92
C THR A 27 -7.23 -16.85 -3.17
N GLY A 28 -7.01 -18.12 -2.80
CA GLY A 28 -5.76 -18.81 -3.08
C GLY A 28 -5.57 -19.04 -4.59
N LEU A 29 -4.30 -19.17 -4.98
CA LEU A 29 -3.92 -19.61 -6.32
C LEU A 29 -3.89 -21.14 -6.40
N PRO A 30 -3.99 -21.72 -7.60
CA PRO A 30 -3.65 -23.11 -7.83
C PRO A 30 -2.22 -23.41 -7.36
N GLU A 31 -1.97 -24.67 -7.00
CA GLU A 31 -0.66 -25.11 -6.52
C GLU A 31 0.45 -24.82 -7.56
N GLY A 32 1.61 -24.38 -7.08
CA GLY A 32 2.76 -24.04 -7.91
C GLY A 32 2.67 -22.71 -8.66
N GLN A 33 1.59 -21.93 -8.49
CA GLN A 33 1.46 -20.61 -9.09
C GLN A 33 1.75 -19.48 -8.08
N SER A 34 2.30 -18.39 -8.60
CA SER A 34 2.57 -17.15 -7.86
C SER A 34 2.19 -15.95 -8.72
N LEU A 35 1.75 -14.87 -8.08
CA LEU A 35 1.59 -13.56 -8.71
C LEU A 35 2.79 -12.69 -8.38
N ARG A 36 3.07 -11.71 -9.24
CA ARG A 36 4.11 -10.72 -8.94
C ARG A 36 3.56 -9.51 -8.20
N HIS A 37 2.26 -9.22 -8.32
CA HIS A 37 1.56 -8.10 -7.68
C HIS A 37 2.00 -6.69 -8.13
N ASP A 38 3.09 -6.59 -8.91
CA ASP A 38 3.67 -5.38 -9.47
C ASP A 38 3.42 -5.27 -11.00
N LEU A 39 2.59 -6.14 -11.56
CA LEU A 39 2.20 -6.15 -12.96
C LEU A 39 0.77 -5.64 -13.14
N ALA A 40 0.51 -5.06 -14.31
CA ALA A 40 -0.84 -4.70 -14.69
C ALA A 40 -1.74 -5.94 -14.82
N TRP A 41 -2.97 -5.82 -14.35
CA TRP A 41 -3.98 -6.84 -14.60
C TRP A 41 -4.32 -6.89 -16.09
N VAL A 42 -4.34 -8.12 -16.62
CA VAL A 42 -4.97 -8.44 -17.90
C VAL A 42 -5.81 -9.70 -17.72
N GLU A 43 -6.88 -9.82 -18.48
CA GLU A 43 -7.77 -10.98 -18.39
C GLU A 43 -6.98 -12.29 -18.51
N GLY A 44 -7.12 -13.16 -17.51
CA GLY A 44 -6.42 -14.45 -17.42
C GLY A 44 -5.15 -14.47 -16.55
N ASN A 45 -4.44 -13.35 -16.36
CA ASN A 45 -3.18 -13.37 -15.57
C ASN A 45 -3.39 -13.36 -14.05
N ARG A 46 -4.59 -12.94 -13.59
CA ARG A 46 -5.00 -12.84 -12.18
C ARG A 46 -4.17 -11.87 -11.32
N GLU A 47 -3.32 -11.05 -11.93
CA GLU A 47 -2.58 -10.00 -11.22
C GLU A 47 -3.55 -9.02 -10.57
N ASP A 48 -3.18 -8.53 -9.39
CA ASP A 48 -4.06 -7.66 -8.59
C ASP A 48 -3.53 -6.22 -8.46
N GLY A 49 -2.29 -5.97 -8.90
CA GLY A 49 -1.65 -4.66 -8.79
C GLY A 49 -1.47 -4.18 -7.36
N TYR A 50 -1.48 -5.07 -6.37
CA TYR A 50 -1.40 -4.67 -4.96
C TYR A 50 -0.11 -3.89 -4.65
N LEU A 51 1.04 -4.37 -5.17
CA LEU A 51 2.31 -3.69 -4.98
C LEU A 51 2.42 -2.41 -5.83
N LEU A 52 1.80 -2.37 -7.02
CA LEU A 52 1.67 -1.11 -7.77
C LEU A 52 0.95 -0.03 -6.95
N GLY A 53 -0.15 -0.39 -6.29
CA GLY A 53 -0.90 0.52 -5.42
C GLY A 53 -0.07 0.97 -4.20
N LEU A 54 0.66 0.04 -3.58
CA LEU A 54 1.52 0.35 -2.44
C LEU A 54 2.69 1.27 -2.82
N ASP A 55 3.35 1.04 -3.95
CA ASP A 55 4.43 1.88 -4.45
C ASP A 55 3.96 3.30 -4.72
N ASN A 56 2.77 3.46 -5.34
CA ASN A 56 2.16 4.78 -5.54
C ASN A 56 1.89 5.49 -4.21
N LEU A 57 1.39 4.76 -3.21
CA LEU A 57 1.12 5.31 -1.88
C LEU A 57 2.40 5.75 -1.16
N LEU A 58 3.46 4.94 -1.22
CA LEU A 58 4.78 5.29 -0.68
C LEU A 58 5.38 6.51 -1.41
N GLY A 59 5.21 6.60 -2.73
CA GLY A 59 5.62 7.76 -3.51
C GLY A 59 4.92 9.04 -3.04
N LEU A 60 3.60 8.99 -2.87
CA LEU A 60 2.81 10.13 -2.38
C LEU A 60 3.24 10.56 -0.97
N PHE A 61 3.47 9.62 -0.05
CA PHE A 61 3.96 9.95 1.28
C PHE A 61 5.36 10.58 1.23
N SER A 62 6.27 10.02 0.44
CA SER A 62 7.63 10.56 0.29
C SER A 62 7.61 12.00 -0.22
N GLU A 63 6.79 12.28 -1.23
CA GLU A 63 6.60 13.63 -1.76
C GLU A 63 6.00 14.57 -0.71
N THR A 64 4.97 14.12 0.01
CA THR A 64 4.29 14.91 1.04
C THR A 64 5.24 15.26 2.18
N MET A 65 6.05 14.31 2.64
CA MET A 65 7.07 14.53 3.67
C MET A 65 8.15 15.51 3.22
N ALA A 66 8.63 15.38 1.97
CA ALA A 66 9.60 16.31 1.41
C ALA A 66 9.04 17.75 1.36
N ARG A 67 7.78 17.91 0.94
CA ARG A 67 7.08 19.21 0.95
C ARG A 67 6.94 19.77 2.37
N GLN A 68 6.57 18.95 3.35
CA GLN A 68 6.45 19.37 4.75
C GLN A 68 7.79 19.85 5.32
N ALA A 69 8.88 19.13 5.02
CA ALA A 69 10.23 19.52 5.44
C ALA A 69 10.64 20.88 4.85
N ALA A 70 10.33 21.14 3.57
CA ALA A 70 10.62 22.41 2.92
C ALA A 70 9.81 23.60 3.48
N LEU A 71 8.63 23.34 4.06
CA LEU A 71 7.76 24.36 4.65
C LEU A 71 8.07 24.65 6.13
N THR A 72 8.91 23.84 6.77
CA THR A 72 9.29 24.02 8.18
C THR A 72 10.64 24.75 8.23
N PRO A 73 10.73 26.00 8.72
CA PRO A 73 12.00 26.69 8.85
C PRO A 73 12.95 25.91 9.76
N PRO A 74 14.29 26.05 9.60
CA PRO A 74 15.23 25.52 10.57
C PRO A 74 14.86 26.06 11.95
N GLN A 75 14.77 25.17 12.95
CA GLN A 75 14.66 25.62 14.34
C GLN A 75 16.07 25.99 14.80
N ASP A 76 16.25 27.28 15.14
CA ASP A 76 17.45 27.82 15.79
C ASP A 76 17.65 27.22 17.20
#